data_AF-A0AAV0XLE7-F1
#
_entry.id   AF-A0AAV0XLE7-F1
#
_cell.length_a   1.000
_cell.length_b   1.000
_cell.length_c   1.000
_cell.angle_alpha   90.00
_cell.angle_beta   90.00
_cell.angle_gamma   90.00
#
_symmetry.space_group_name_H-M   'P 1'
#
loop_
_entity.id
_entity.type
_entity.pdbx_description
1 polymer ?
#
loop_
_entity_poly.entity_id
_entity_poly.type
_entity_poly.pdbx_seq_one_letter_code
_entity_poly.pdbx_strand_id
1 'polypeptide(L)'
;MIIWWFVFLLNRVIALPVCTNQPNIKDYAVLSALLPLHSGDDCSETQIRGIQQLAALEYGLSKVNADLSQYGDLKISLQILDTCSNSNRAVKATMKGLVSAEQTCIKSPLFLGYVGPDDLESFINVHKITFLLNKTHVLPYKIDLKERPANVFFIGTDQTGIRAKAILTMLSNLGWENYVPVVEDSIQTNNLLDTLVDLSDGHVCPVGKPITLPKSENGYTTVYKEIIESQIHTTVDGILIIVEKPEALKPLLKILSNSANSQRSPLVIYIISVGLKLWDFPRSDSLKIIVMQEATEFIVKNDIKQYFNDSLLISYHEQTRSYKRSCNNNPMCLDSLEEELDSTVIPITYAVHLFANALKMSLDQKCKYNLDSPGICRNLQSMPPMEWASLLRTQSTIMNGPEGPKRVRFQMEIPHHVSVYMWNTVPRQFDLIATITNGDRLSFMKNVFLPSSIRSNKISDRSAFCQSYKTKQTKIAATVPPVEDATAAKEDDWSPIWQFLPSGEKNHKTKSTYQGIVVMLCIGFGFLIFMIVSMRILYNVFKFKQGNDESSSKRRKRMEKANKPRRTGSVTSRRLSRVSSIISTRSR
;
A
#
# COMPACT_ATOMS: atom_id res chain seq x y z
N MET A 1 10.34 17.19 -47.35
CA MET A 1 9.68 16.13 -46.55
C MET A 1 10.61 15.49 -45.50
N ILE A 2 11.80 15.00 -45.88
CA ILE A 2 12.72 14.31 -44.94
C ILE A 2 13.22 15.22 -43.79
N ILE A 3 13.50 16.50 -44.07
CA ILE A 3 13.88 17.49 -43.05
C ILE A 3 12.73 17.75 -42.06
N TRP A 4 11.48 17.73 -42.54
CA TRP A 4 10.30 17.93 -41.70
C TRP A 4 10.06 16.72 -40.78
N TRP A 5 10.29 15.51 -41.28
CA TRP A 5 10.30 14.27 -40.49
C TRP A 5 11.42 14.25 -39.44
N PHE A 6 12.62 14.72 -39.78
CA PHE A 6 13.75 14.82 -38.85
C PHE A 6 13.49 15.84 -37.73
N VAL A 7 12.85 16.98 -38.04
CA VAL A 7 12.42 17.96 -37.02
C VAL A 7 11.32 17.39 -36.13
N PHE A 8 10.39 16.60 -36.68
CA PHE A 8 9.35 15.93 -35.90
C PHE A 8 9.91 14.83 -34.99
N LEU A 9 10.91 14.07 -35.46
CA LEU A 9 11.64 13.07 -34.69
C LEU A 9 12.53 13.72 -33.62
N LEU A 10 13.23 14.83 -33.92
CA LEU A 10 14.02 15.55 -32.91
C LEU A 10 13.12 16.15 -31.81
N ASN A 11 11.96 16.72 -32.18
CA ASN A 11 10.99 17.25 -31.21
C ASN A 11 10.31 16.15 -30.38
N ARG A 12 10.26 14.90 -30.85
CA ARG A 12 9.74 13.76 -30.08
C ARG A 12 10.80 13.01 -29.28
N VAL A 13 12.07 13.03 -29.69
CA VAL A 13 13.17 12.31 -29.03
C VAL A 13 13.90 13.20 -28.00
N ILE A 14 13.83 14.53 -28.13
CA ILE A 14 14.33 15.48 -27.11
C ILE A 14 13.18 15.95 -26.19
N ALA A 15 12.09 15.19 -26.13
CA ALA A 15 11.24 15.19 -24.93
C ALA A 15 12.00 14.46 -23.81
N LEU A 16 13.14 15.03 -23.38
CA LEU A 16 13.50 14.95 -21.96
C LEU A 16 12.22 15.26 -21.20
N PRO A 17 11.85 14.52 -20.15
CA PRO A 17 10.76 14.94 -19.28
C PRO A 17 11.16 16.32 -18.75
N VAL A 18 10.66 17.35 -19.41
CA VAL A 18 10.80 18.73 -18.99
C VAL A 18 9.95 18.75 -17.74
N CYS A 19 10.62 18.68 -16.59
CA CYS A 19 10.03 19.14 -15.33
C CYS A 19 9.38 20.47 -15.70
N THR A 20 8.05 20.57 -15.59
CA THR A 20 7.35 21.81 -15.85
C THR A 20 8.06 22.88 -15.05
N ASN A 21 8.79 23.75 -15.74
CA ASN A 21 9.63 24.78 -15.14
C ASN A 21 8.68 25.75 -14.43
N GLN A 22 8.24 25.41 -13.22
CA GLN A 22 7.71 26.38 -12.29
C GLN A 22 8.92 27.17 -11.80
N PRO A 23 9.00 28.49 -12.10
CA PRO A 23 10.14 29.34 -11.74
C PRO A 23 10.29 29.57 -10.23
N ASN A 24 9.49 28.91 -9.39
CA ASN A 24 9.63 28.83 -7.94
C ASN A 24 9.88 27.37 -7.54
N ILE A 25 11.13 26.91 -7.66
CA ILE A 25 11.50 25.56 -7.19
C ILE A 25 11.50 25.60 -5.66
N LYS A 26 10.34 25.32 -5.05
CA LYS A 26 10.22 25.12 -3.61
C LYS A 26 10.88 23.80 -3.24
N ASP A 27 11.50 23.74 -2.06
CA ASP A 27 12.00 22.48 -1.52
C ASP A 27 10.82 21.61 -1.12
N TYR A 28 10.74 20.41 -1.67
CA TYR A 28 9.71 19.44 -1.27
C TYR A 28 10.28 18.03 -1.16
N ALA A 29 9.69 17.29 -0.23
CA ALA A 29 9.91 15.87 -0.05
C ALA A 29 8.73 15.09 -0.64
N VAL A 30 8.97 13.90 -1.20
CA VAL A 30 7.93 13.07 -1.80
C VAL A 30 7.69 11.85 -0.92
N LEU A 31 6.43 11.64 -0.54
CA LEU A 31 5.95 10.41 0.05
C LEU A 31 5.07 9.69 -0.99
N SER A 32 5.40 8.46 -1.35
CA SER A 32 4.56 7.68 -2.26
C SER A 32 3.58 6.82 -1.48
N ALA A 33 2.34 6.75 -1.94
CA ALA A 33 1.31 5.89 -1.37
C ALA A 33 0.82 4.91 -2.44
N LEU A 34 0.95 3.62 -2.16
CA LEU A 34 0.43 2.54 -3.01
C LEU A 34 -0.92 2.11 -2.43
N LEU A 35 -1.99 2.59 -3.06
CA LEU A 35 -3.36 2.44 -2.57
C LEU A 35 -4.19 1.60 -3.53
N PRO A 36 -5.15 0.81 -3.04
CA PRO A 36 -6.12 0.12 -3.87
C PRO A 36 -7.30 1.06 -4.18
N LEU A 37 -7.12 2.03 -5.09
CA LEU A 37 -8.18 3.00 -5.41
C LEU A 37 -9.25 2.41 -6.34
N HIS A 38 -8.87 1.42 -7.14
CA HIS A 38 -9.79 0.68 -8.00
C HIS A 38 -9.55 -0.84 -7.95
N SER A 39 -10.47 -1.62 -8.52
CA SER A 39 -10.44 -3.09 -8.71
C SER A 39 -10.91 -3.49 -10.11
N GLY A 40 -10.90 -4.79 -10.36
CA GLY A 40 -11.29 -5.41 -11.62
C GLY A 40 -10.09 -5.54 -12.56
N ASP A 41 -10.23 -6.39 -13.57
CA ASP A 41 -9.16 -6.68 -14.52
C ASP A 41 -8.67 -5.40 -15.23
N ASP A 42 -9.60 -4.49 -15.51
CA ASP A 42 -9.35 -3.20 -16.14
C ASP A 42 -9.06 -2.05 -15.17
N CYS A 43 -9.16 -2.27 -13.84
CA CYS A 43 -9.03 -1.22 -12.82
C CYS A 43 -10.10 -0.12 -12.97
N SER A 44 -11.34 -0.55 -13.19
CA SER A 44 -12.48 0.33 -13.50
C SER A 44 -13.43 0.50 -12.32
N GLU A 45 -13.43 -0.43 -11.36
CA GLU A 45 -14.33 -0.40 -10.20
C GLU A 45 -13.70 0.41 -9.08
N THR A 46 -14.35 1.46 -8.61
CA THR A 46 -13.79 2.36 -7.60
C THR A 46 -13.96 1.79 -6.20
N GLN A 47 -12.94 1.97 -5.35
CA GLN A 47 -12.84 1.34 -4.04
C GLN A 47 -12.96 2.32 -2.88
N ILE A 48 -13.99 2.18 -2.05
CA ILE A 48 -14.18 3.04 -0.87
C ILE A 48 -13.04 2.92 0.14
N ARG A 49 -12.46 1.72 0.35
CA ARG A 49 -11.27 1.54 1.19
C ARG A 49 -10.12 2.40 0.71
N GLY A 50 -9.78 2.35 -0.58
CA GLY A 50 -8.73 3.19 -1.15
C GLY A 50 -9.01 4.68 -1.01
N ILE A 51 -10.26 5.10 -1.18
CA ILE A 51 -10.69 6.50 -0.95
C ILE A 51 -10.48 6.91 0.51
N GLN A 52 -10.88 6.06 1.47
CA GLN A 52 -10.71 6.32 2.90
C GLN A 52 -9.22 6.40 3.28
N GLN A 53 -8.38 5.52 2.74
CA GLN A 53 -6.93 5.54 2.95
C GLN A 53 -6.29 6.78 2.34
N LEU A 54 -6.72 7.19 1.15
CA LEU A 54 -6.26 8.43 0.52
C LEU A 54 -6.62 9.64 1.38
N ALA A 55 -7.87 9.72 1.84
CA ALA A 55 -8.32 10.78 2.73
C ALA A 55 -7.53 10.81 4.05
N ALA A 56 -7.19 9.63 4.60
CA ALA A 56 -6.37 9.51 5.81
C ALA A 56 -4.94 10.06 5.62
N LEU A 57 -4.35 9.82 4.45
CA LEU A 57 -3.05 10.37 4.06
C LEU A 57 -3.12 11.88 3.86
N GLU A 58 -4.12 12.37 3.13
CA GLU A 58 -4.30 13.81 2.87
C GLU A 58 -4.59 14.58 4.16
N TYR A 59 -5.41 14.02 5.05
CA TYR A 59 -5.65 14.55 6.39
C TYR A 59 -4.32 14.68 7.16
N GLY A 60 -3.57 13.58 7.32
CA GLY A 60 -2.29 13.59 8.02
C GLY A 60 -1.30 14.56 7.40
N LEU A 61 -1.25 14.61 6.06
CA LEU A 61 -0.37 15.49 5.31
C LEU A 61 -0.68 16.96 5.54
N SER A 62 -1.97 17.32 5.58
CA SER A 62 -2.41 18.70 5.84
C SER A 62 -1.99 19.17 7.23
N LYS A 63 -2.04 18.28 8.24
CA LYS A 63 -1.61 18.60 9.61
C LYS A 63 -0.09 18.75 9.68
N VAL A 64 0.68 17.82 9.13
CA VAL A 64 2.16 17.90 9.20
C VAL A 64 2.74 19.03 8.35
N ASN A 65 2.15 19.35 7.20
CA ASN A 65 2.66 20.44 6.35
C ASN A 65 2.43 21.82 6.99
N ALA A 66 1.41 21.97 7.84
CA ALA A 66 1.26 23.17 8.66
C ALA A 66 2.44 23.30 9.65
N ASP A 67 2.83 22.20 10.29
CA ASP A 67 3.95 22.17 11.24
C ASP A 67 5.32 22.34 10.56
N LEU A 68 5.48 21.87 9.31
CA LEU A 68 6.72 21.99 8.54
C LEU A 68 6.99 23.41 8.03
N SER A 69 5.98 24.30 8.03
CA SER A 69 6.14 25.70 7.61
C SER A 69 7.20 26.48 8.41
N GLN A 70 7.54 26.02 9.62
CA GLN A 70 8.64 26.58 10.41
C GLN A 70 10.03 26.35 9.78
N TYR A 71 10.17 25.40 8.86
CA TYR A 71 11.40 25.09 8.10
C TYR A 71 11.43 25.80 6.74
N GLY A 72 10.71 26.91 6.60
CA GLY A 72 10.57 27.68 5.36
C GLY A 72 9.43 27.15 4.48
N ASP A 73 9.62 27.20 3.17
CA ASP A 73 8.62 26.78 2.17
C ASP A 73 8.54 25.24 2.00
N LEU A 74 9.14 24.46 2.91
CA LEU A 74 9.21 23.01 2.84
C LEU A 74 7.84 22.35 2.99
N LYS A 75 7.51 21.45 2.06
CA LYS A 75 6.31 20.61 2.14
C LYS A 75 6.63 19.16 1.78
N ILE A 76 5.89 18.24 2.37
CA ILE A 76 5.78 16.88 1.87
C ILE A 76 4.66 16.86 0.83
N SER A 77 4.97 16.39 -0.38
CA SER A 77 4.00 16.12 -1.44
C SER A 77 3.64 14.64 -1.43
N LEU A 78 2.35 14.34 -1.57
CA LEU A 78 1.87 12.97 -1.74
C LEU A 78 1.95 12.58 -3.22
N GLN A 79 2.56 11.44 -3.49
CA GLN A 79 2.43 10.77 -4.77
C GLN A 79 1.49 9.58 -4.63
N ILE A 80 0.32 9.69 -5.24
CA ILE A 80 -0.72 8.66 -5.17
C ILE A 80 -0.53 7.69 -6.34
N LEU A 81 -0.42 6.40 -6.02
CA LEU A 81 -0.14 5.34 -6.98
C LEU A 81 -1.18 4.23 -6.80
N ASP A 82 -2.06 4.09 -7.79
CA ASP A 82 -3.10 3.08 -7.76
C ASP A 82 -2.56 1.69 -8.08
N THR A 83 -2.79 0.76 -7.15
CA THR A 83 -2.41 -0.65 -7.25
C THR A 83 -3.47 -1.48 -7.94
N CYS A 84 -4.69 -0.95 -8.09
CA CYS A 84 -5.84 -1.65 -8.64
C CYS A 84 -6.17 -2.97 -7.91
N SER A 85 -5.80 -3.11 -6.63
CA SER A 85 -5.87 -4.37 -5.85
C SER A 85 -5.23 -5.58 -6.54
N ASN A 86 -4.20 -5.34 -7.36
CA ASN A 86 -3.54 -6.36 -8.17
C ASN A 86 -2.01 -6.28 -8.03
N SER A 87 -1.39 -7.42 -7.72
CA SER A 87 0.04 -7.49 -7.43
C SER A 87 0.93 -7.02 -8.59
N ASN A 88 0.60 -7.37 -9.84
CA ASN A 88 1.37 -6.93 -11.01
C ASN A 88 1.26 -5.41 -11.23
N ARG A 89 0.06 -4.85 -11.02
CA ARG A 89 -0.14 -3.40 -11.12
C ARG A 89 0.53 -2.67 -9.95
N ALA A 90 0.53 -3.22 -8.74
CA ALA A 90 1.27 -2.67 -7.60
C ALA A 90 2.78 -2.58 -7.86
N VAL A 91 3.38 -3.60 -8.48
CA VAL A 91 4.79 -3.57 -8.92
C VAL A 91 5.03 -2.46 -9.94
N LYS A 92 4.18 -2.36 -10.97
CA LYS A 92 4.28 -1.29 -11.99
C LYS A 92 4.14 0.10 -11.38
N ALA A 93 3.21 0.26 -10.46
CA ALA A 93 2.96 1.50 -9.73
C ALA A 93 4.18 1.89 -8.88
N THR A 94 4.79 0.93 -8.18
CA THR A 94 6.03 1.13 -7.41
C THR A 94 7.16 1.64 -8.31
N MET A 95 7.41 0.96 -9.44
CA MET A 95 8.45 1.36 -10.39
C MET A 95 8.20 2.77 -10.94
N LYS A 96 6.94 3.12 -11.25
CA LYS A 96 6.56 4.48 -11.66
C LYS A 96 6.89 5.51 -10.57
N GLY A 97 6.63 5.18 -9.30
CA GLY A 97 6.97 6.02 -8.15
C GLY A 97 8.48 6.28 -8.05
N LEU A 98 9.29 5.22 -8.11
CA LEU A 98 10.76 5.33 -8.06
C LEU A 98 11.29 6.23 -9.17
N VAL A 99 10.88 5.97 -10.41
CA VAL A 99 11.34 6.73 -11.58
C VAL A 99 10.96 8.20 -11.45
N SER A 100 9.74 8.50 -11.03
CA SER A 100 9.30 9.89 -10.87
C SER A 100 10.04 10.67 -9.78
N ALA A 101 10.46 10.00 -8.70
CA ALA A 101 11.23 10.60 -7.62
C ALA A 101 12.70 10.81 -8.04
N GLU A 102 13.25 9.89 -8.84
CA GLU A 102 14.65 9.90 -9.30
C GLU A 102 14.87 10.64 -10.63
N GLN A 103 13.82 11.20 -11.24
CA GLN A 103 13.95 12.00 -12.46
C GLN A 103 14.91 13.18 -12.26
N THR A 104 15.74 13.42 -13.27
CA THR A 104 16.80 14.44 -13.29
C THR A 104 16.24 15.86 -13.43
N CYS A 105 15.48 16.32 -12.43
CA CYS A 105 15.21 17.75 -12.29
C CYS A 105 16.45 18.47 -11.74
N ILE A 106 16.53 19.78 -11.95
CA ILE A 106 17.63 20.64 -11.47
C ILE A 106 17.84 20.48 -9.94
N LYS A 107 16.75 20.24 -9.20
CA LYS A 107 16.76 19.77 -7.81
C LYS A 107 15.81 18.59 -7.70
N SER A 108 16.34 17.38 -7.53
CA SER A 108 15.53 16.18 -7.28
C SER A 108 14.88 16.27 -5.89
N PRO A 109 13.59 15.91 -5.76
CA PRO A 109 12.91 15.91 -4.47
C PRO A 109 13.48 14.85 -3.53
N LEU A 110 13.41 15.10 -2.22
CA LEU A 110 13.81 14.10 -1.23
C LEU A 110 12.74 13.00 -1.16
N PHE A 111 13.07 11.81 -1.63
CA PHE A 111 12.16 10.65 -1.55
C PHE A 111 12.17 10.04 -0.15
N LEU A 112 11.02 10.05 0.55
CA LEU A 112 10.91 9.57 1.92
C LEU A 112 10.66 8.05 2.01
N GLY A 113 9.93 7.49 1.04
CA GLY A 113 9.55 6.08 1.02
C GLY A 113 8.10 5.86 0.58
N TYR A 114 7.60 4.67 0.90
CA TYR A 114 6.27 4.18 0.56
C TYR A 114 5.37 4.00 1.79
N VAL A 115 4.08 4.28 1.65
CA VAL A 115 3.00 3.79 2.52
C VAL A 115 2.13 2.82 1.72
N GLY A 116 1.93 1.60 2.24
CA GLY A 116 1.24 0.52 1.52
C GLY A 116 2.03 -0.01 0.30
N PRO A 117 1.60 -1.11 -0.35
CA PRO A 117 0.25 -1.68 -0.24
C PRO A 117 0.10 -2.52 1.02
N ASP A 118 -1.11 -2.55 1.53
CA ASP A 118 -1.47 -3.27 2.75
C ASP A 118 -1.90 -4.72 2.49
N ASP A 119 -2.27 -5.07 1.25
CA ASP A 119 -2.51 -6.45 0.86
C ASP A 119 -1.19 -7.24 0.78
N LEU A 120 -1.16 -8.40 1.42
CA LEU A 120 0.07 -9.17 1.62
C LEU A 120 0.68 -9.67 0.30
N GLU A 121 -0.16 -10.11 -0.65
CA GLU A 121 0.31 -10.63 -1.94
C GLU A 121 0.99 -9.55 -2.79
N SER A 122 0.40 -8.35 -2.91
CA SER A 122 1.05 -7.23 -3.59
C SER A 122 2.27 -6.74 -2.84
N PHE A 123 2.19 -6.66 -1.50
CA PHE A 123 3.32 -6.25 -0.70
C PHE A 123 4.54 -7.15 -0.89
N ILE A 124 4.39 -8.48 -0.89
CA ILE A 124 5.52 -9.42 -1.08
C ILE A 124 6.26 -9.14 -2.39
N ASN A 125 5.52 -8.84 -3.47
CA ASN A 125 6.12 -8.59 -4.78
C ASN A 125 6.73 -7.18 -4.90
N VAL A 126 6.08 -6.16 -4.33
CA VAL A 126 6.63 -4.79 -4.22
C VAL A 126 7.87 -4.77 -3.32
N HIS A 127 7.86 -5.55 -2.25
CA HIS A 127 8.93 -5.60 -1.27
C HIS A 127 10.25 -6.05 -1.89
N LYS A 128 10.23 -7.02 -2.81
CA LYS A 128 11.43 -7.47 -3.53
C LYS A 128 12.17 -6.29 -4.19
N ILE A 129 11.44 -5.35 -4.79
CA ILE A 129 12.01 -4.19 -5.49
C ILE A 129 12.50 -3.15 -4.48
N THR A 130 11.64 -2.80 -3.52
CA THR A 130 11.97 -1.77 -2.52
C THR A 130 13.14 -2.20 -1.63
N PHE A 131 13.27 -3.49 -1.32
CA PHE A 131 14.39 -4.07 -0.60
C PHE A 131 15.71 -3.91 -1.36
N LEU A 132 15.73 -4.29 -2.66
CA LEU A 132 16.92 -4.14 -3.50
C LEU A 132 17.42 -2.70 -3.58
N LEU A 133 16.50 -1.74 -3.55
CA LEU A 133 16.80 -0.31 -3.62
C LEU A 133 16.89 0.37 -2.25
N ASN A 134 16.81 -0.41 -1.17
CA ASN A 134 16.80 0.06 0.22
C ASN A 134 15.82 1.22 0.48
N LYS A 135 14.66 1.17 -0.16
CA LYS A 135 13.61 2.17 -0.02
C LYS A 135 12.73 1.81 1.16
N THR A 136 12.46 2.80 1.99
CA THR A 136 11.63 2.64 3.19
C THR A 136 10.19 2.33 2.81
N HIS A 137 9.58 1.43 3.56
CA HIS A 137 8.20 1.01 3.37
C HIS A 137 7.51 0.98 4.74
N VAL A 138 6.36 1.65 4.86
CA VAL A 138 5.55 1.66 6.08
C VAL A 138 4.21 0.99 5.79
N LEU A 139 3.88 0.00 6.60
CA LEU A 139 2.66 -0.76 6.53
C LEU A 139 1.76 -0.50 7.75
N PRO A 140 0.43 -0.58 7.58
CA PRO A 140 -0.51 -0.33 8.66
C PRO A 140 -0.33 -1.27 9.86
N TYR A 141 -0.19 -2.57 9.60
CA TYR A 141 -0.12 -3.62 10.61
C TYR A 141 1.04 -4.55 10.35
N LYS A 142 1.59 -5.13 11.43
CA LYS A 142 2.63 -6.15 11.33
C LYS A 142 2.11 -7.37 10.59
N ILE A 143 2.90 -7.83 9.62
CA ILE A 143 2.68 -9.07 8.91
C ILE A 143 3.82 -10.03 9.24
N ASP A 144 3.51 -11.32 9.42
CA ASP A 144 4.54 -12.31 9.70
C ASP A 144 5.28 -12.68 8.41
N LEU A 145 6.46 -12.09 8.25
CA LEU A 145 7.38 -12.39 7.17
C LEU A 145 8.48 -13.30 7.73
N LYS A 146 8.83 -14.36 6.98
CA LYS A 146 9.92 -15.28 7.36
C LYS A 146 11.22 -14.55 7.68
N GLU A 147 11.48 -13.45 6.99
CA GLU A 147 12.61 -12.57 7.22
C GLU A 147 12.09 -11.18 7.60
N ARG A 148 12.68 -10.57 8.64
CA ARG A 148 12.33 -9.21 9.07
C ARG A 148 13.11 -8.20 8.21
N PRO A 149 12.46 -7.49 7.27
CA PRO A 149 13.19 -6.62 6.37
C PRO A 149 13.61 -5.34 7.10
N ALA A 150 14.86 -4.92 6.94
CA ALA A 150 15.39 -3.75 7.63
C ALA A 150 14.73 -2.42 7.18
N ASN A 151 14.19 -2.39 5.96
CA ASN A 151 13.55 -1.24 5.32
C ASN A 151 12.01 -1.23 5.44
N VAL A 152 11.42 -2.19 6.17
CA VAL A 152 9.97 -2.28 6.36
C VAL A 152 9.62 -1.99 7.82
N PHE A 153 8.61 -1.13 8.01
CA PHE A 153 8.15 -0.69 9.30
C PHE A 153 6.64 -0.88 9.42
N PHE A 154 6.19 -1.19 10.63
CA PHE A 154 4.79 -1.49 10.90
C PHE A 154 4.27 -0.54 11.96
N ILE A 155 3.15 0.13 11.70
CA ILE A 155 2.56 1.06 12.66
C ILE A 155 1.93 0.28 13.81
N GLY A 156 1.03 -0.65 13.49
CA GLY A 156 0.35 -1.53 14.45
C GLY A 156 1.05 -2.88 14.65
N THR A 157 0.79 -3.51 15.78
CA THR A 157 1.11 -4.93 16.02
C THR A 157 0.26 -5.85 15.14
N ASP A 158 0.63 -7.14 15.12
CA ASP A 158 -0.13 -8.16 14.39
C ASP A 158 -1.53 -8.30 15.03
N GLN A 159 -2.56 -8.29 14.19
CA GLN A 159 -3.95 -8.34 14.60
C GLN A 159 -4.53 -9.77 14.54
N THR A 160 -3.82 -10.75 13.97
CA THR A 160 -4.34 -12.09 13.70
C THR A 160 -4.92 -12.77 14.94
N GLY A 161 -4.23 -12.71 16.08
CA GLY A 161 -4.75 -13.24 17.35
C GLY A 161 -5.99 -12.51 17.86
N ILE A 162 -6.06 -11.18 17.67
CA ILE A 162 -7.22 -10.36 18.09
C ILE A 162 -8.43 -10.65 17.21
N ARG A 163 -8.22 -10.83 15.89
CA ARG A 163 -9.25 -11.25 14.93
C ARG A 163 -9.83 -12.61 15.29
N ALA A 164 -8.97 -13.58 15.58
CA ALA A 164 -9.39 -14.92 16.00
C ALA A 164 -10.23 -14.86 17.28
N LYS A 165 -9.80 -14.08 18.28
CA LYS A 165 -10.59 -13.83 19.50
C LYS A 165 -11.96 -13.21 19.20
N ALA A 166 -12.03 -12.21 18.31
CA ALA A 166 -13.30 -11.59 17.94
C ALA A 166 -14.29 -12.62 17.37
N ILE A 167 -13.81 -13.50 16.48
CA ILE A 167 -14.60 -14.60 15.93
C ILE A 167 -15.05 -15.55 17.06
N LEU A 168 -14.13 -16.04 17.90
CA LEU A 168 -14.45 -16.94 19.01
C LEU A 168 -15.46 -16.34 19.99
N THR A 169 -15.31 -15.05 20.32
CA THR A 169 -16.26 -14.32 21.15
C THR A 169 -17.65 -14.35 20.54
N MET A 170 -17.77 -14.13 19.23
CA MET A 170 -19.07 -14.22 18.55
C MET A 170 -19.63 -15.64 18.56
N LEU A 171 -18.83 -16.63 18.16
CA LEU A 171 -19.26 -18.04 18.13
C LEU A 171 -19.69 -18.54 19.51
N SER A 172 -18.96 -18.18 20.57
CA SER A 172 -19.30 -18.49 21.96
C SER A 172 -20.62 -17.83 22.39
N ASN A 173 -20.87 -16.57 22.01
CA ASN A 173 -22.14 -15.89 22.28
C ASN A 173 -23.33 -16.49 21.51
N LEU A 174 -23.06 -17.13 20.38
CA LEU A 174 -24.05 -17.94 19.66
C LEU A 174 -24.22 -19.35 20.26
N GLY A 175 -23.35 -19.75 21.20
CA GLY A 175 -23.31 -21.10 21.76
C GLY A 175 -22.89 -22.16 20.75
N TRP A 176 -22.11 -21.80 19.72
CA TRP A 176 -21.63 -22.75 18.72
C TRP A 176 -20.45 -23.55 19.28
N GLU A 177 -20.51 -24.86 19.14
CA GLU A 177 -19.42 -25.79 19.46
C GLU A 177 -18.77 -26.33 18.18
N ASN A 178 -19.53 -26.46 17.08
CA ASN A 178 -19.07 -27.08 15.85
C ASN A 178 -19.45 -26.24 14.63
N TYR A 179 -18.49 -25.88 13.78
CA TYR A 179 -18.74 -25.06 12.60
C TYR A 179 -18.02 -25.59 11.36
N VAL A 180 -18.53 -25.27 10.17
CA VAL A 180 -17.83 -25.57 8.90
C VAL A 180 -17.01 -24.34 8.48
N PRO A 181 -15.67 -24.44 8.39
CA PRO A 181 -14.83 -23.35 7.91
C PRO A 181 -14.83 -23.24 6.40
N VAL A 182 -15.12 -22.04 5.90
CA VAL A 182 -14.94 -21.62 4.50
C VAL A 182 -14.00 -20.43 4.48
N VAL A 183 -12.95 -20.46 3.66
CA VAL A 183 -11.92 -19.41 3.64
C VAL A 183 -11.60 -18.94 2.23
N GLU A 184 -11.35 -17.65 2.05
CA GLU A 184 -10.74 -17.14 0.82
C GLU A 184 -9.34 -17.73 0.63
N ASP A 185 -8.92 -18.01 -0.61
CA ASP A 185 -7.56 -18.42 -0.96
C ASP A 185 -6.56 -17.26 -0.81
N SER A 186 -6.29 -16.85 0.43
CA SER A 186 -5.33 -15.83 0.83
C SER A 186 -4.44 -16.35 1.98
N ILE A 187 -3.19 -15.89 2.02
CA ILE A 187 -2.26 -16.21 3.12
C ILE A 187 -2.84 -15.72 4.45
N GLN A 188 -3.50 -14.55 4.44
CA GLN A 188 -4.00 -13.90 5.65
C GLN A 188 -5.19 -14.64 6.27
N THR A 189 -6.12 -15.12 5.44
CA THR A 189 -7.30 -15.87 5.89
C THR A 189 -6.93 -17.27 6.39
N ASN A 190 -5.97 -17.93 5.74
CA ASN A 190 -5.44 -19.22 6.19
C ASN A 190 -4.73 -19.09 7.54
N ASN A 191 -3.84 -18.11 7.70
CA ASN A 191 -3.17 -17.87 8.99
C ASN A 191 -4.17 -17.53 10.12
N LEU A 192 -5.23 -16.79 9.79
CA LEU A 192 -6.30 -16.48 10.73
C LEU A 192 -7.07 -17.73 11.14
N LEU A 193 -7.39 -18.62 10.20
CA LEU A 193 -8.03 -19.90 10.53
C LEU A 193 -7.14 -20.77 11.42
N ASP A 194 -5.85 -20.90 11.10
CA ASP A 194 -4.91 -21.67 11.93
C ASP A 194 -4.84 -21.11 13.36
N THR A 195 -4.74 -19.78 13.49
CA THR A 195 -4.73 -19.10 14.79
C THR A 195 -6.06 -19.27 15.54
N LEU A 196 -7.19 -19.27 14.82
CA LEU A 196 -8.52 -19.50 15.38
C LEU A 196 -8.63 -20.90 16.00
N VAL A 197 -8.12 -21.91 15.28
CA VAL A 197 -8.11 -23.31 15.76
C VAL A 197 -7.18 -23.48 16.96
N ASP A 198 -6.02 -22.82 16.95
CA ASP A 198 -5.08 -22.87 18.08
C ASP A 198 -5.64 -22.18 19.34
N LEU A 199 -6.39 -21.08 19.18
CA LEU A 199 -6.96 -20.32 20.30
C LEU A 199 -8.31 -20.86 20.82
N SER A 200 -8.98 -21.75 20.08
CA SER A 200 -10.30 -22.24 20.50
C SER A 200 -10.24 -23.20 21.69
N ASP A 201 -9.04 -23.70 22.03
CA ASP A 201 -8.76 -24.61 23.16
C ASP A 201 -9.71 -25.82 23.23
N GLY A 202 -10.30 -26.22 22.10
CA GLY A 202 -11.26 -27.34 22.02
C GLY A 202 -12.71 -26.98 22.29
N HIS A 203 -13.04 -25.74 22.68
CA HIS A 203 -14.42 -25.33 22.97
C HIS A 203 -15.26 -25.10 21.72
N VAL A 204 -14.63 -24.63 20.64
CA VAL A 204 -15.27 -24.38 19.36
C VAL A 204 -14.43 -25.03 18.26
N CYS A 205 -14.96 -26.04 17.58
CA CYS A 205 -14.22 -26.91 16.68
C CYS A 205 -14.66 -26.74 15.22
N PRO A 206 -13.71 -26.62 14.28
CA PRO A 206 -14.02 -26.79 12.87
C PRO A 206 -14.38 -28.25 12.57
N VAL A 207 -15.38 -28.45 11.72
CA VAL A 207 -15.80 -29.75 11.20
C VAL A 207 -15.29 -29.91 9.78
N GLY A 208 -14.54 -30.98 9.54
CA GLY A 208 -13.98 -31.25 8.21
C GLY A 208 -12.73 -30.42 7.90
N LYS A 209 -12.28 -30.54 6.66
CA LYS A 209 -11.22 -29.69 6.12
C LYS A 209 -11.80 -28.32 5.72
N PRO A 210 -11.01 -27.23 5.81
CA PRO A 210 -11.46 -25.94 5.32
C PRO A 210 -11.78 -25.97 3.84
N ILE A 211 -12.95 -25.46 3.49
CA ILE A 211 -13.41 -25.31 2.12
C ILE A 211 -12.84 -23.99 1.59
N THR A 212 -12.04 -24.05 0.53
CA THR A 212 -11.37 -22.86 -0.01
C THR A 212 -12.21 -22.23 -1.13
N LEU A 213 -12.43 -20.92 -1.08
CA LEU A 213 -13.12 -20.18 -2.14
C LEU A 213 -12.21 -20.08 -3.37
N PRO A 214 -12.70 -20.46 -4.56
CA PRO A 214 -11.91 -20.41 -5.78
C PRO A 214 -11.77 -18.97 -6.29
N LYS A 215 -10.63 -18.69 -6.92
CA LYS A 215 -10.40 -17.41 -7.62
C LYS A 215 -11.24 -17.25 -8.89
N SER A 216 -11.81 -18.34 -9.43
CA SER A 216 -12.65 -18.33 -10.63
C SER A 216 -14.12 -18.63 -10.32
N GLU A 217 -15.04 -17.96 -11.00
CA GLU A 217 -16.50 -18.12 -10.78
C GLU A 217 -16.99 -19.57 -10.98
N ASN A 218 -16.34 -20.34 -11.85
CA ASN A 218 -16.77 -21.70 -12.18
C ASN A 218 -16.62 -22.70 -11.02
N GLY A 219 -15.77 -22.41 -10.03
CA GLY A 219 -15.53 -23.33 -8.90
C GLY A 219 -16.58 -23.26 -7.78
N TYR A 220 -17.42 -22.21 -7.75
CA TYR A 220 -18.32 -21.96 -6.62
C TYR A 220 -19.45 -22.98 -6.49
N THR A 221 -19.85 -23.63 -7.58
CA THR A 221 -20.82 -24.74 -7.53
C THR A 221 -20.26 -25.95 -6.77
N THR A 222 -18.96 -26.21 -6.87
CA THR A 222 -18.29 -27.29 -6.11
C THR A 222 -18.23 -26.93 -4.63
N VAL A 223 -17.83 -25.70 -4.30
CA VAL A 223 -17.85 -25.18 -2.92
C VAL A 223 -19.23 -25.33 -2.28
N TYR A 224 -20.29 -24.94 -3.01
CA TYR A 224 -21.66 -25.10 -2.52
C TYR A 224 -21.99 -26.57 -2.20
N LYS A 225 -21.62 -27.52 -3.08
CA LYS A 225 -21.83 -28.95 -2.83
C LYS A 225 -21.09 -29.44 -1.60
N GLU A 226 -19.83 -29.06 -1.43
CA GLU A 226 -19.02 -29.42 -0.25
C GLU A 226 -19.64 -28.88 1.04
N ILE A 227 -20.16 -27.64 1.02
CA ILE A 227 -20.89 -27.06 2.15
C ILE A 227 -22.12 -27.90 2.48
N ILE A 228 -22.94 -28.25 1.49
CA ILE A 228 -24.14 -29.07 1.73
C ILE A 228 -23.77 -30.47 2.25
N GLU A 229 -22.76 -31.12 1.68
CA GLU A 229 -22.32 -32.45 2.09
C GLU A 229 -21.81 -32.47 3.55
N SER A 230 -21.09 -31.42 3.97
CA SER A 230 -20.61 -31.28 5.35
C SER A 230 -21.74 -31.23 6.38
N GLN A 231 -22.92 -30.72 5.99
CA GLN A 231 -24.08 -30.58 6.87
C GLN A 231 -24.90 -31.87 7.04
N ILE A 232 -24.77 -32.85 6.13
CA ILE A 232 -25.63 -34.05 6.12
C ILE A 232 -25.22 -35.05 7.23
N HIS A 233 -23.93 -35.09 7.57
CA HIS A 233 -23.36 -36.18 8.38
C HIS A 233 -22.87 -35.79 9.77
N THR A 234 -22.95 -34.52 10.14
CA THR A 234 -22.38 -34.01 11.40
C THR A 234 -23.31 -33.02 12.09
N THR A 235 -23.23 -32.93 13.42
CA THR A 235 -23.93 -31.90 14.21
C THR A 235 -23.20 -30.57 14.05
N VAL A 236 -23.48 -29.84 12.97
CA VAL A 236 -22.94 -28.52 12.70
C VAL A 236 -23.88 -27.44 13.24
N ASP A 237 -23.38 -26.52 14.05
CA ASP A 237 -24.14 -25.36 14.54
C ASP A 237 -24.28 -24.28 13.46
N GLY A 238 -23.24 -24.07 12.65
CA GLY A 238 -23.27 -23.09 11.55
C GLY A 238 -22.06 -23.14 10.61
N ILE A 239 -22.03 -22.21 9.65
CA ILE A 239 -20.91 -22.04 8.72
C ILE A 239 -20.17 -20.75 9.08
N LEU A 240 -18.85 -20.84 9.22
CA LEU A 240 -17.97 -19.67 9.36
C LEU A 240 -17.29 -19.41 8.02
N ILE A 241 -17.48 -18.22 7.47
CA ILE A 241 -16.84 -17.79 6.24
C ILE A 241 -15.84 -16.67 6.57
N ILE A 242 -14.56 -16.83 6.23
CA ILE A 242 -13.51 -15.83 6.48
C ILE A 242 -12.99 -15.35 5.13
N VAL A 243 -13.13 -14.06 4.86
CA VAL A 243 -12.60 -13.44 3.64
C VAL A 243 -11.84 -12.16 3.94
N GLU A 244 -10.83 -11.87 3.14
CA GLU A 244 -10.13 -10.61 3.14
C GLU A 244 -10.95 -9.55 2.40
N LYS A 245 -11.46 -9.93 1.23
CA LYS A 245 -12.18 -9.09 0.28
C LYS A 245 -13.62 -9.58 0.12
N PRO A 246 -14.65 -8.75 0.35
CA PRO A 246 -16.03 -9.21 0.24
C PRO A 246 -16.44 -9.62 -1.17
N GLU A 247 -15.72 -9.18 -2.21
CA GLU A 247 -15.98 -9.54 -3.60
C GLU A 247 -15.87 -11.06 -3.83
N ALA A 248 -15.03 -11.76 -3.06
CA ALA A 248 -14.88 -13.20 -3.11
C ALA A 248 -16.17 -13.95 -2.72
N LEU A 249 -17.12 -13.30 -2.03
CA LEU A 249 -18.36 -13.94 -1.60
C LEU A 249 -19.48 -13.90 -2.62
N LYS A 250 -19.42 -12.96 -3.57
CA LYS A 250 -20.53 -12.66 -4.48
C LYS A 250 -21.04 -13.89 -5.25
N PRO A 251 -20.18 -14.73 -5.87
CA PRO A 251 -20.67 -15.89 -6.60
C PRO A 251 -21.29 -16.94 -5.66
N LEU A 252 -20.73 -17.12 -4.46
CA LEU A 252 -21.27 -18.03 -3.45
C LEU A 252 -22.66 -17.59 -2.99
N LEU A 253 -22.80 -16.33 -2.57
CA LEU A 253 -24.07 -15.77 -2.10
C LEU A 253 -25.17 -15.88 -3.16
N LYS A 254 -24.84 -15.66 -4.44
CA LYS A 254 -25.75 -15.84 -5.58
C LYS A 254 -26.25 -17.30 -5.73
N ILE A 255 -25.41 -18.28 -5.45
CA ILE A 255 -25.82 -19.69 -5.48
C ILE A 255 -26.73 -20.00 -4.29
N LEU A 256 -26.33 -19.58 -3.09
CA LEU A 256 -27.08 -19.79 -1.84
C LEU A 256 -28.49 -19.14 -1.90
N SER A 257 -28.64 -18.03 -2.61
CA SER A 257 -29.94 -17.37 -2.77
C SER A 257 -30.90 -18.08 -3.69
N ASN A 258 -30.37 -18.76 -4.70
CA ASN A 258 -31.17 -19.41 -5.75
C ASN A 258 -31.51 -20.86 -5.40
N SER A 259 -30.85 -21.44 -4.39
CA SER A 259 -31.14 -22.78 -3.92
C SER A 259 -32.45 -22.80 -3.11
N ALA A 260 -33.50 -23.40 -3.68
CA ALA A 260 -34.79 -23.64 -3.01
C ALA A 260 -34.69 -24.61 -1.82
N ASN A 261 -33.58 -25.35 -1.71
CA ASN A 261 -33.31 -26.20 -0.56
C ASN A 261 -32.78 -25.32 0.59
N SER A 262 -33.70 -25.00 1.50
CA SER A 262 -33.48 -24.26 2.73
C SER A 262 -32.18 -24.66 3.43
N GLN A 263 -31.11 -23.90 3.24
CA GLN A 263 -29.96 -23.98 4.11
C GLN A 263 -30.43 -23.52 5.50
N ARG A 264 -30.51 -24.47 6.44
CA ARG A 264 -31.06 -24.20 7.78
C ARG A 264 -30.02 -23.60 8.72
N SER A 265 -28.76 -23.87 8.45
CA SER A 265 -27.66 -23.47 9.32
C SER A 265 -27.35 -21.98 9.17
N PRO A 266 -27.20 -21.25 10.27
CA PRO A 266 -26.76 -19.86 10.25
C PRO A 266 -25.36 -19.71 9.66
N LEU A 267 -25.12 -18.56 9.01
CA LEU A 267 -23.86 -18.16 8.43
C LEU A 267 -23.27 -17.00 9.24
N VAL A 268 -22.03 -17.15 9.70
CA VAL A 268 -21.22 -16.06 10.24
C VAL A 268 -20.13 -15.76 9.22
N ILE A 269 -20.10 -14.51 8.76
CA ILE A 269 -19.16 -14.05 7.75
C ILE A 269 -18.22 -13.04 8.40
N TYR A 270 -16.93 -13.33 8.46
CA TYR A 270 -15.89 -12.43 8.96
C TYR A 270 -15.11 -11.81 7.80
N ILE A 271 -15.05 -10.48 7.76
CA ILE A 271 -14.47 -9.71 6.67
C ILE A 271 -13.42 -8.76 7.23
N ILE A 272 -12.20 -8.89 6.72
CA ILE A 272 -11.02 -8.16 7.20
C ILE A 272 -10.99 -6.71 6.71
N SER A 273 -11.51 -6.43 5.52
CA SER A 273 -11.44 -5.09 4.92
C SER A 273 -12.80 -4.47 4.71
N VAL A 274 -12.89 -3.15 4.83
CA VAL A 274 -14.14 -2.45 4.49
C VAL A 274 -14.41 -2.63 3.00
N GLY A 275 -15.60 -3.14 2.70
CA GLY A 275 -15.93 -3.66 1.37
C GLY A 275 -15.95 -2.62 0.26
N LEU A 276 -15.58 -3.06 -0.93
CA LEU A 276 -15.38 -2.23 -2.13
C LEU A 276 -16.61 -2.24 -3.06
N LYS A 277 -17.59 -3.07 -2.70
CA LYS A 277 -18.93 -3.20 -3.25
C LYS A 277 -19.83 -3.31 -2.02
N LEU A 278 -20.81 -2.43 -1.82
CA LEU A 278 -22.17 -2.78 -2.14
C LEU A 278 -22.46 -4.25 -1.94
N TRP A 279 -22.87 -4.55 -0.72
CA TRP A 279 -23.07 -5.90 -0.26
C TRP A 279 -24.24 -6.50 -1.02
N ASP A 280 -23.96 -7.26 -2.07
CA ASP A 280 -24.96 -8.08 -2.74
C ASP A 280 -25.27 -9.26 -1.81
N PHE A 281 -26.12 -9.00 -0.81
CA PHE A 281 -26.66 -10.05 0.03
C PHE A 281 -28.00 -10.53 -0.52
N PRO A 282 -28.30 -11.83 -0.32
CA PRO A 282 -29.62 -12.35 -0.63
C PRO A 282 -30.68 -11.68 0.24
N ARG A 283 -31.74 -11.19 -0.39
CA ARG A 283 -33.00 -10.82 0.28
C ARG A 283 -33.83 -12.05 0.65
N SER A 284 -33.21 -13.07 1.21
CA SER A 284 -33.88 -14.31 1.55
C SER A 284 -34.15 -14.38 3.04
N ASP A 285 -35.42 -14.37 3.43
CA ASP A 285 -35.85 -14.55 4.83
C ASP A 285 -35.45 -15.93 5.39
N SER A 286 -35.09 -16.88 4.52
CA SER A 286 -34.59 -18.20 4.91
C SER A 286 -33.13 -18.20 5.34
N LEU A 287 -32.32 -17.22 4.91
CA LEU A 287 -30.89 -17.16 5.20
C LEU A 287 -30.64 -16.33 6.46
N LYS A 288 -30.06 -16.96 7.47
CA LYS A 288 -29.67 -16.30 8.72
C LYS A 288 -28.20 -15.92 8.62
N ILE A 289 -27.94 -14.66 8.28
CA ILE A 289 -26.58 -14.15 8.05
C ILE A 289 -26.21 -13.15 9.14
N ILE A 290 -25.07 -13.39 9.77
CA ILE A 290 -24.35 -12.45 10.62
C ILE A 290 -23.08 -12.06 9.90
N VAL A 291 -22.84 -10.76 9.81
CA VAL A 291 -21.66 -10.18 9.16
C VAL A 291 -20.83 -9.48 10.21
N MET A 292 -19.55 -9.82 10.28
CA MET A 292 -18.56 -9.21 11.14
C MET A 292 -17.54 -8.52 10.24
N GLN A 293 -17.42 -7.20 10.37
CA GLN A 293 -16.54 -6.41 9.52
C GLN A 293 -15.57 -5.60 10.38
N GLU A 294 -14.28 -5.66 10.06
CA GLU A 294 -13.29 -4.79 10.70
C GLU A 294 -13.55 -3.33 10.34
N ALA A 295 -13.52 -2.49 11.37
CA ALA A 295 -13.70 -1.07 11.26
C ALA A 295 -12.77 -0.34 12.24
N THR A 296 -12.80 0.98 12.22
CA THR A 296 -12.14 1.80 13.24
C THR A 296 -13.00 2.99 13.62
N GLU A 297 -12.92 3.36 14.90
CA GLU A 297 -13.50 4.60 15.39
C GLU A 297 -12.49 5.74 15.23
N PHE A 298 -12.81 6.69 14.34
CA PHE A 298 -12.04 7.92 14.21
C PHE A 298 -12.72 8.97 15.09
N ILE A 299 -12.12 9.32 16.24
CA ILE A 299 -12.76 10.20 17.24
C ILE A 299 -13.18 11.55 16.61
N VAL A 300 -12.39 12.03 15.65
CA VAL A 300 -12.71 13.24 14.87
C VAL A 300 -13.46 12.88 13.56
N LYS A 301 -14.45 11.98 13.63
CA LYS A 301 -15.11 11.31 12.47
C LYS A 301 -15.60 12.28 11.38
N ASN A 302 -15.93 13.51 11.76
CA ASN A 302 -16.42 14.54 10.84
C ASN A 302 -15.32 15.25 10.03
N ASP A 303 -14.05 15.09 10.40
CA ASP A 303 -12.94 15.77 9.71
C ASP A 303 -12.45 14.96 8.50
N ILE A 304 -12.35 13.62 8.60
CA ILE A 304 -11.75 12.82 7.51
C ILE A 304 -12.59 12.81 6.23
N LYS A 305 -13.92 12.89 6.35
CA LYS A 305 -14.83 12.94 5.19
C LYS A 305 -14.59 14.17 4.30
N GLN A 306 -14.07 15.25 4.87
CA GLN A 306 -13.74 16.48 4.12
C GLN A 306 -12.53 16.30 3.20
N TYR A 307 -11.73 15.26 3.43
CA TYR A 307 -10.56 14.90 2.63
C TYR A 307 -10.87 13.77 1.64
N PHE A 308 -12.14 13.40 1.47
CA PHE A 308 -12.50 12.42 0.45
C PHE A 308 -12.32 13.07 -0.92
N ASN A 309 -11.68 12.34 -1.84
CA ASN A 309 -11.55 12.82 -3.21
C ASN A 309 -12.92 12.81 -3.89
N ASP A 310 -13.47 14.01 -4.15
CA ASP A 310 -14.81 14.17 -4.73
C ASP A 310 -15.00 13.38 -6.02
N SER A 311 -13.99 13.35 -6.91
CA SER A 311 -14.10 12.64 -8.19
C SER A 311 -14.21 11.12 -7.98
N LEU A 312 -13.39 10.55 -7.10
CA LEU A 312 -13.45 9.12 -6.79
C LEU A 312 -14.74 8.78 -6.03
N LEU A 313 -15.16 9.65 -5.11
CA LEU A 313 -16.39 9.45 -4.33
C LEU A 313 -17.64 9.52 -5.21
N ILE A 314 -17.69 10.47 -6.15
CA ILE A 314 -18.75 10.56 -7.16
C ILE A 314 -18.77 9.29 -8.01
N SER A 315 -17.61 8.86 -8.53
CA SER A 315 -17.49 7.62 -9.31
C SER A 315 -17.99 6.41 -8.53
N TYR A 316 -17.58 6.26 -7.28
CA TYR A 316 -18.03 5.22 -6.37
C TYR A 316 -19.56 5.25 -6.17
N HIS A 317 -20.14 6.43 -5.91
CA HIS A 317 -21.58 6.58 -5.73
C HIS A 317 -22.38 6.36 -7.02
N GLU A 318 -21.83 6.73 -8.19
CA GLU A 318 -22.47 6.49 -9.49
C GLU A 318 -22.50 5.00 -9.85
N GLN A 319 -21.36 4.32 -9.71
CA GLN A 319 -21.28 2.86 -9.80
C GLN A 319 -22.29 2.25 -8.85
N THR A 320 -22.35 2.78 -7.62
CA THR A 320 -23.28 2.32 -6.60
C THR A 320 -24.74 2.46 -6.96
N ARG A 321 -25.15 3.63 -7.44
CA ARG A 321 -26.53 3.89 -7.87
C ARG A 321 -26.90 3.07 -9.09
N SER A 322 -25.98 2.87 -10.02
CA SER A 322 -26.18 2.02 -11.20
C SER A 322 -26.52 0.59 -10.77
N TYR A 323 -25.75 0.03 -9.84
CA TYR A 323 -26.04 -1.28 -9.26
C TYR A 323 -27.38 -1.31 -8.51
N LYS A 324 -27.69 -0.32 -7.65
CA LYS A 324 -29.00 -0.22 -6.95
C LYS A 324 -30.19 -0.22 -7.91
N ARG A 325 -30.09 0.43 -9.08
CA ARG A 325 -31.17 0.44 -10.08
C ARG A 325 -31.40 -0.92 -10.72
N SER A 326 -30.34 -1.71 -10.89
CA SER A 326 -30.42 -3.08 -11.40
C SER A 326 -31.04 -4.07 -10.40
N CYS A 327 -31.21 -3.68 -9.14
CA CYS A 327 -31.70 -4.52 -8.07
C CYS A 327 -33.23 -4.69 -8.02
N ASN A 328 -34.02 -3.92 -8.80
CA ASN A 328 -35.49 -3.99 -8.73
C ASN A 328 -36.06 -5.38 -9.06
N ASN A 329 -35.31 -6.24 -9.76
CA ASN A 329 -35.71 -7.60 -10.13
C ASN A 329 -34.69 -8.69 -9.68
N ASN A 330 -33.70 -8.35 -8.85
CA ASN A 330 -32.62 -9.27 -8.47
C ASN A 330 -32.79 -9.72 -7.00
N PRO A 331 -32.78 -11.03 -6.68
CA PRO A 331 -32.79 -11.52 -5.29
C PRO A 331 -31.55 -11.07 -4.48
N MET A 332 -30.48 -10.64 -5.16
CA MET A 332 -29.33 -9.97 -4.58
C MET A 332 -29.56 -8.46 -4.60
N CYS A 333 -29.57 -7.84 -3.43
CA CYS A 333 -29.68 -6.39 -3.34
C CYS A 333 -28.71 -5.85 -2.29
N LEU A 334 -28.30 -4.64 -2.59
CA LEU A 334 -27.24 -3.92 -1.94
C LEU A 334 -27.64 -3.44 -0.55
N ASP A 335 -26.82 -3.81 0.42
CA ASP A 335 -26.76 -3.11 1.70
C ASP A 335 -25.55 -2.20 1.81
N SER A 336 -25.75 -1.10 2.49
CA SER A 336 -24.81 0.01 2.55
C SER A 336 -24.18 0.06 3.93
N LEU A 337 -23.10 -0.70 4.13
CA LEU A 337 -22.22 -0.53 5.30
C LEU A 337 -21.23 0.65 5.07
N GLU A 338 -21.73 1.74 4.47
CA GLU A 338 -20.94 2.89 3.96
C GLU A 338 -20.40 3.79 5.10
N GLU A 339 -20.92 3.68 6.32
CA GLU A 339 -20.58 4.60 7.41
C GLU A 339 -19.34 4.22 8.23
N GLU A 340 -18.79 3.02 8.01
CA GLU A 340 -17.61 2.54 8.71
C GLU A 340 -16.32 2.95 8.01
N LEU A 341 -15.31 3.25 8.82
CA LEU A 341 -13.96 3.54 8.35
C LEU A 341 -13.11 2.29 8.42
N ASP A 342 -12.27 2.08 7.41
CA ASP A 342 -11.37 0.94 7.34
C ASP A 342 -10.35 0.93 8.47
N SER A 343 -10.06 -0.25 8.99
CA SER A 343 -9.15 -0.44 10.12
C SER A 343 -7.75 0.11 9.84
N THR A 344 -7.36 0.32 8.58
CA THR A 344 -6.08 0.89 8.18
C THR A 344 -6.02 2.42 8.22
N VAL A 345 -7.16 3.11 8.33
CA VAL A 345 -7.23 4.59 8.31
C VAL A 345 -6.34 5.23 9.39
N ILE A 346 -6.50 4.81 10.66
CA ILE A 346 -5.71 5.33 11.78
C ILE A 346 -4.21 5.09 11.58
N PRO A 347 -3.73 3.85 11.37
CA PRO A 347 -2.30 3.61 11.22
C PRO A 347 -1.68 4.33 10.01
N ILE A 348 -2.41 4.46 8.90
CA ILE A 348 -1.92 5.20 7.72
C ILE A 348 -1.73 6.68 8.04
N THR A 349 -2.65 7.31 8.79
CA THR A 349 -2.44 8.69 9.26
C THR A 349 -1.18 8.79 10.12
N TYR A 350 -0.95 7.84 11.04
CA TYR A 350 0.27 7.82 11.86
C TYR A 350 1.55 7.61 11.06
N ALA A 351 1.51 6.88 9.95
CA ALA A 351 2.67 6.73 9.06
C ALA A 351 3.17 8.09 8.56
N VAL A 352 2.25 8.97 8.12
CA VAL A 352 2.59 10.33 7.65
C VAL A 352 3.27 11.14 8.74
N HIS A 353 2.75 11.09 9.97
CA HIS A 353 3.34 11.80 11.10
C HIS A 353 4.73 11.29 11.48
N LEU A 354 4.97 9.97 11.42
CA LEU A 354 6.29 9.39 11.69
C LEU A 354 7.30 9.78 10.61
N PHE A 355 6.89 9.77 9.33
CA PHE A 355 7.72 10.29 8.25
C PHE A 355 8.07 11.77 8.42
N ALA A 356 7.09 12.60 8.75
CA ALA A 356 7.30 14.02 8.98
C ALA A 356 8.21 14.29 10.18
N ASN A 357 8.06 13.52 11.27
CA ASN A 357 8.95 13.63 12.43
C ASN A 357 10.39 13.24 12.09
N ALA A 358 10.58 12.14 11.37
CA ALA A 358 11.90 11.72 10.90
C ALA A 358 12.54 12.78 9.99
N LEU A 359 11.77 13.37 9.08
CA LEU A 359 12.22 14.47 8.24
C LEU A 359 12.64 15.69 9.07
N LYS A 360 11.83 16.09 10.05
CA LYS A 360 12.13 17.19 10.98
C LYS A 360 13.45 16.97 11.71
N MET A 361 13.61 15.80 12.33
CA MET A 361 14.84 15.43 13.03
C MET A 361 16.05 15.42 12.09
N SER A 362 15.85 14.95 10.86
CA SER A 362 16.90 14.92 9.84
C SER A 362 17.34 16.32 9.43
N LEU A 363 16.40 17.27 9.27
CA LEU A 363 16.71 18.67 8.99
C LEU A 363 17.49 19.31 10.14
N ASP A 364 17.05 19.10 11.39
CA ASP A 364 17.71 19.63 12.58
C ASP A 364 19.14 19.07 12.75
N GLN A 365 19.37 17.80 12.38
CA GLN A 365 20.68 17.16 12.51
C GLN A 365 21.63 17.48 11.35
N LYS A 366 21.12 17.55 10.11
CA LYS A 366 21.95 17.65 8.91
C LYS A 366 22.03 19.04 8.30
N CYS A 367 21.02 19.88 8.52
CA CYS A 367 20.84 21.17 7.82
C CYS A 367 20.91 22.39 8.74
N LYS A 368 20.95 22.23 10.07
CA LYS A 368 20.93 23.33 11.07
C LYS A 368 22.03 24.39 10.91
N TYR A 369 23.14 24.08 10.25
CA TYR A 369 24.26 25.01 10.03
C TYR A 369 24.38 25.53 8.59
N ASN A 370 23.43 25.20 7.70
CA ASN A 370 23.42 25.73 6.34
C ASN A 370 22.78 27.12 6.31
N LEU A 371 23.61 28.16 6.38
CA LEU A 371 23.17 29.56 6.30
C LEU A 371 22.65 29.94 4.89
N ASP A 372 22.99 29.17 3.85
CA ASP A 372 22.80 29.56 2.46
C ASP A 372 21.44 29.15 1.86
N SER A 373 20.64 28.29 2.52
CA SER A 373 19.28 27.95 2.05
C SER A 373 18.46 27.25 3.16
N PRO A 374 17.35 27.85 3.63
CA PRO A 374 16.38 27.14 4.48
C PRO A 374 15.69 26.06 3.64
N GLY A 375 15.77 24.79 4.09
CA GLY A 375 15.12 23.66 3.41
C GLY A 375 15.97 22.40 3.34
N ILE A 376 15.80 21.63 2.26
CA ILE A 376 16.48 20.35 2.03
C ILE A 376 17.92 20.62 1.59
N CYS A 377 18.86 20.31 2.49
CA CYS A 377 20.29 20.45 2.24
C CYS A 377 20.91 19.21 1.57
N ARG A 378 22.10 19.39 0.96
CA ARG A 378 22.85 18.29 0.32
C ARG A 378 23.18 17.14 1.27
N ASN A 379 23.50 17.44 2.53
CA ASN A 379 23.78 16.42 3.56
C ASN A 379 22.57 15.53 3.85
N LEU A 380 21.36 16.09 3.75
CA LEU A 380 20.12 15.34 3.90
C LEU A 380 19.83 14.48 2.66
N GLN A 381 20.07 15.02 1.47
CA GLN A 381 19.93 14.25 0.21
C GLN A 381 20.88 13.05 0.14
N SER A 382 22.06 13.15 0.73
CA SER A 382 23.04 12.06 0.82
C SER A 382 22.96 11.25 2.11
N MET A 383 21.87 11.36 2.88
CA MET A 383 21.72 10.63 4.13
C MET A 383 21.73 9.11 3.89
N PRO A 384 22.56 8.33 4.60
CA PRO A 384 22.53 6.87 4.49
C PRO A 384 21.18 6.29 4.91
N PRO A 385 20.64 5.26 4.22
CA PRO A 385 19.35 4.67 4.57
C PRO A 385 19.27 4.12 6.01
N MET A 386 20.39 3.63 6.57
CA MET A 386 20.45 3.16 7.96
C MET A 386 20.23 4.28 8.98
N GLU A 387 20.74 5.48 8.68
CA GLU A 387 20.54 6.66 9.52
C GLU A 387 19.09 7.13 9.44
N TRP A 388 18.53 7.20 8.21
CA TRP A 388 17.11 7.49 7.99
C TRP A 388 16.21 6.50 8.74
N ALA A 389 16.49 5.20 8.62
CA ALA A 389 15.77 4.14 9.33
C ALA A 389 15.87 4.28 10.86
N SER A 390 17.00 4.75 11.39
CA SER A 390 17.15 5.02 12.82
C SER A 390 16.26 6.19 13.27
N LEU A 391 16.23 7.27 12.49
CA LEU A 391 15.40 8.44 12.80
C LEU A 391 13.91 8.10 12.71
N LEU A 392 13.52 7.32 11.71
CA LEU A 392 12.14 6.87 11.52
C LEU A 392 11.62 6.05 12.72
N ARG A 393 12.47 5.25 13.36
CA ARG A 393 12.11 4.50 14.59
C ARG A 393 11.90 5.38 15.81
N THR A 394 12.28 6.65 15.75
CA THR A 394 12.11 7.56 16.87
C THR A 394 10.63 7.89 17.05
N GLN A 395 10.16 7.68 18.28
CA GLN A 395 8.82 8.06 18.69
C GLN A 395 8.56 9.56 18.47
N SER A 396 7.32 9.90 18.14
CA SER A 396 6.84 11.26 17.99
C SER A 396 5.66 11.50 18.92
N THR A 397 5.44 12.74 19.35
CA THR A 397 4.19 13.14 20.01
C THR A 397 3.40 13.98 19.02
N ILE A 398 2.22 13.51 18.65
CA ILE A 398 1.31 14.23 17.77
C ILE A 398 0.27 14.90 18.65
N MET A 399 0.06 16.20 18.49
CA MET A 399 -1.00 16.93 19.22
C MET A 399 -2.35 16.82 18.52
N ASN A 400 -2.34 16.86 17.18
CA ASN A 400 -3.54 16.82 16.33
C ASN A 400 -3.60 15.50 15.55
N GLY A 401 -3.68 14.39 16.28
CA GLY A 401 -3.80 13.05 15.70
C GLY A 401 -5.27 12.62 15.51
N PRO A 402 -5.52 11.48 14.83
CA PRO A 402 -6.86 10.92 14.64
C PRO A 402 -7.59 10.57 15.95
N GLU A 403 -6.82 10.32 17.03
CA GLU A 403 -7.32 10.06 18.39
C GLU A 403 -7.01 11.22 19.35
N GLY A 404 -6.62 12.40 18.85
CA GLY A 404 -6.13 13.52 19.66
C GLY A 404 -4.63 13.43 20.00
N PRO A 405 -4.17 14.07 21.10
CA PRO A 405 -2.77 14.05 21.50
C PRO A 405 -2.30 12.64 21.87
N LYS A 406 -1.37 12.06 21.10
CA LYS A 406 -0.86 10.70 21.31
C LYS A 406 0.62 10.59 20.99
N ARG A 407 1.33 9.80 21.79
CA ARG A 407 2.71 9.39 21.49
C ARG A 407 2.67 8.22 20.53
N VAL A 408 3.24 8.41 19.34
CA VAL A 408 3.28 7.42 18.28
C VAL A 408 4.67 6.85 18.09
N ARG A 409 4.71 5.57 17.72
CA ARG A 409 5.91 4.82 17.35
C ARG A 409 5.50 3.67 16.42
N PHE A 410 6.47 2.90 15.92
CA PHE A 410 6.17 1.63 15.28
C PHE A 410 5.80 0.55 16.30
N GLN A 411 5.02 -0.43 15.86
CA GLN A 411 4.52 -1.57 16.67
C GLN A 411 3.68 -1.11 17.88
N MET A 412 2.78 -0.17 17.65
CA MET A 412 1.77 0.21 18.64
C MET A 412 0.65 -0.80 18.71
N GLU A 413 0.07 -0.94 19.89
CA GLU A 413 -1.25 -1.55 20.06
C GLU A 413 -2.29 -0.52 19.58
N ILE A 414 -2.92 -0.82 18.45
CA ILE A 414 -4.02 -0.03 17.90
C ILE A 414 -5.30 -0.76 18.29
N PRO A 415 -6.31 -0.06 18.86
CA PRO A 415 -7.58 -0.67 19.19
C PRO A 415 -8.19 -1.36 17.96
N HIS A 416 -8.57 -2.61 18.12
CA HIS A 416 -9.27 -3.37 17.09
C HIS A 416 -10.77 -3.24 17.31
N HIS A 417 -11.50 -2.90 16.25
CA HIS A 417 -12.95 -2.76 16.29
C HIS A 417 -13.59 -3.61 15.19
N VAL A 418 -14.64 -4.35 15.55
CA VAL A 418 -15.44 -5.13 14.61
C VAL A 418 -16.89 -4.71 14.76
N SER A 419 -17.48 -4.26 13.66
CA SER A 419 -18.91 -3.99 13.57
C SER A 419 -19.64 -5.28 13.21
N VAL A 420 -20.67 -5.63 13.98
CA VAL A 420 -21.46 -6.86 13.79
C VAL A 420 -22.85 -6.49 13.30
N TYR A 421 -23.20 -6.99 12.12
CA TYR A 421 -24.47 -6.75 11.46
C TYR A 421 -25.29 -8.03 11.35
N MET A 422 -26.60 -7.87 11.32
CA MET A 422 -27.54 -8.98 11.11
C MET A 422 -28.63 -8.56 10.14
N TRP A 423 -29.03 -9.49 9.28
CA TRP A 423 -30.13 -9.27 8.35
C TRP A 423 -31.45 -9.07 9.10
N ASN A 424 -32.10 -7.94 8.87
CA ASN A 424 -33.42 -7.64 9.37
C ASN A 424 -34.44 -7.83 8.24
N THR A 425 -35.35 -8.78 8.43
CA THR A 425 -36.37 -9.18 7.44
C THR A 425 -37.43 -8.11 7.20
N VAL A 426 -37.61 -7.17 8.14
CA VAL A 426 -38.63 -6.11 8.05
C VAL A 426 -38.21 -4.99 7.10
N PRO A 427 -37.13 -4.22 7.34
CA PRO A 427 -36.60 -3.26 6.38
C PRO A 427 -35.90 -3.93 5.19
N ARG A 428 -35.62 -5.25 5.26
CA ARG A 428 -34.79 -5.98 4.29
C ARG A 428 -33.42 -5.32 4.13
N GLN A 429 -32.76 -5.09 5.26
CA GLN A 429 -31.42 -4.53 5.35
C GLN A 429 -30.65 -5.13 6.54
N PHE A 430 -29.34 -4.98 6.56
CA PHE A 430 -28.42 -5.29 7.64
C PHE A 430 -28.39 -4.15 8.64
N ASP A 431 -28.81 -4.45 9.86
CA ASP A 431 -28.72 -3.50 10.95
C ASP A 431 -27.47 -3.79 11.78
N LEU A 432 -26.78 -2.75 12.24
CA LEU A 432 -25.70 -2.86 13.22
C LEU A 432 -26.30 -3.33 14.55
N ILE A 433 -25.93 -4.52 14.99
CA ILE A 433 -26.48 -5.15 16.20
C ILE A 433 -25.53 -5.13 17.39
N ALA A 434 -24.23 -5.14 17.13
CA ALA A 434 -23.22 -5.14 18.17
C ALA A 434 -21.88 -4.65 17.65
N THR A 435 -20.97 -4.35 18.58
CA THR A 435 -19.56 -4.10 18.29
C THR A 435 -18.68 -5.00 19.15
N ILE A 436 -17.55 -5.44 18.62
CA ILE A 436 -16.51 -6.15 19.38
C ILE A 436 -15.27 -5.27 19.42
N THR A 437 -14.77 -5.01 20.63
CA THR A 437 -13.54 -4.23 20.83
C THR A 437 -12.42 -5.12 21.38
N ASN A 438 -11.25 -5.06 20.76
CA ASN A 438 -10.04 -5.81 21.11
C ASN A 438 -10.29 -7.33 21.24
N GLY A 439 -11.19 -7.89 20.43
CA GLY A 439 -11.50 -9.32 20.39
C GLY A 439 -12.39 -9.85 21.51
N ASP A 440 -12.39 -9.23 22.68
CA ASP A 440 -12.97 -9.84 23.90
C ASP A 440 -14.29 -9.18 24.37
N ARG A 441 -14.55 -7.92 23.97
CA ARG A 441 -15.70 -7.13 24.49
C ARG A 441 -16.80 -6.98 23.46
N LEU A 442 -17.75 -7.91 23.45
CA LEU A 442 -18.99 -7.80 22.67
C LEU A 442 -20.00 -6.88 23.38
N SER A 443 -20.38 -5.80 22.70
CA SER A 443 -21.35 -4.81 23.19
C SER A 443 -22.54 -4.74 22.23
N PHE A 444 -23.70 -5.21 22.67
CA PHE A 444 -24.93 -5.12 21.88
C PHE A 444 -25.48 -3.69 21.87
N MET A 445 -26.04 -3.28 20.73
CA MET A 445 -26.82 -2.06 20.62
C MET A 445 -28.07 -2.17 21.52
N LYS A 446 -28.53 -1.03 22.07
CA LYS A 446 -29.68 -1.02 23.01
C LYS A 446 -30.90 -1.70 22.37
N ASN A 447 -31.53 -2.61 23.12
CA ASN A 447 -32.75 -3.34 22.74
C ASN A 447 -32.60 -4.36 21.61
N VAL A 448 -31.37 -4.78 21.27
CA VAL A 448 -31.15 -5.84 20.29
C VAL A 448 -30.92 -7.18 20.97
N PHE A 449 -31.66 -8.21 20.56
CA PHE A 449 -31.49 -9.58 21.01
C PHE A 449 -31.21 -10.49 19.82
N LEU A 450 -30.24 -11.39 19.97
CA LEU A 450 -29.98 -12.42 18.98
C LEU A 450 -31.15 -13.41 18.92
N PRO A 451 -31.71 -13.68 17.73
CA PRO A 451 -32.76 -14.68 17.58
C PRO A 451 -32.32 -16.05 18.10
N SER A 452 -33.19 -16.74 18.83
CA SER A 452 -32.95 -18.12 19.27
C SER A 452 -32.65 -19.06 18.10
N SER A 453 -33.17 -18.74 16.91
CA SER A 453 -32.97 -19.51 15.69
C SER A 453 -31.53 -19.52 15.15
N ILE A 454 -30.65 -18.65 15.66
CA ILE A 454 -29.22 -18.57 15.32
C ILE A 454 -28.34 -19.18 16.43
N ARG A 455 -28.89 -19.33 17.64
CA ARG A 455 -28.19 -19.93 18.77
C ARG A 455 -28.23 -21.46 18.66
N SER A 456 -27.20 -22.12 19.19
CA SER A 456 -27.31 -23.56 19.38
C SER A 456 -28.39 -23.87 20.42
N ASN A 457 -29.31 -24.77 20.07
CA ASN A 457 -30.36 -25.23 20.98
C ASN A 457 -29.87 -26.33 21.93
N LYS A 458 -28.60 -26.72 21.85
CA LYS A 458 -28.04 -27.82 22.63
C LYS A 458 -27.15 -27.27 23.73
N ILE A 459 -27.59 -27.45 24.97
CA ILE A 459 -26.70 -27.48 26.13
C ILE A 459 -26.14 -28.90 26.15
N SER A 460 -24.99 -29.11 25.52
CA SER A 460 -24.30 -30.40 25.53
C SER A 460 -23.39 -30.46 26.77
N ASP A 461 -23.67 -31.37 27.71
CA ASP A 461 -22.78 -31.66 28.84
C ASP A 461 -21.49 -32.40 28.44
N ARG A 462 -21.24 -32.58 27.13
CA ARG A 462 -20.02 -33.22 26.61
C ARG A 462 -19.11 -32.19 25.97
N SER A 463 -17.92 -32.04 26.52
CA SER A 463 -16.80 -31.32 25.90
C SER A 463 -16.54 -31.90 24.51
N ALA A 464 -16.77 -31.12 23.45
CA ALA A 464 -16.34 -31.46 22.11
C ALA A 464 -14.81 -31.63 22.12
N PHE A 465 -14.30 -32.80 21.76
CA PHE A 465 -12.87 -32.99 21.53
C PHE A 465 -12.64 -32.74 20.04
N CYS A 466 -12.01 -31.62 19.68
CA CYS A 466 -11.65 -31.39 18.28
C CYS A 466 -10.73 -32.54 17.83
N GLN A 467 -11.14 -33.31 16.81
CA GLN A 467 -10.21 -34.19 16.12
C GLN A 467 -9.15 -33.29 15.46
N SER A 468 -7.95 -33.22 16.03
CA SER A 468 -6.95 -32.24 15.59
C SER A 468 -6.58 -32.49 14.13
N TYR A 469 -6.94 -31.57 13.24
CA TYR A 469 -6.39 -31.46 11.89
C TYR A 469 -4.99 -30.82 11.97
N LYS A 470 -4.06 -31.42 12.73
CA LYS A 470 -2.65 -31.05 12.59
C LYS A 470 -2.14 -31.65 11.29
N THR A 471 -2.27 -30.88 10.22
CA THR A 471 -1.58 -31.13 8.96
C THR A 471 -0.09 -31.11 9.27
N LYS A 472 0.51 -32.28 9.53
CA LYS A 472 1.97 -32.44 9.56
C LYS A 472 2.48 -31.99 8.20
N GLN A 473 3.03 -30.77 8.11
CA GLN A 473 4.06 -30.51 7.13
C GLN A 473 5.21 -31.45 7.46
N THR A 474 5.27 -32.55 6.74
CA THR A 474 6.41 -33.47 6.76
C THR A 474 7.64 -32.67 6.34
N LYS A 475 8.48 -32.29 7.31
CA LYS A 475 9.88 -31.99 7.06
C LYS A 475 10.48 -33.24 6.45
N ILE A 476 10.56 -33.28 5.12
CA ILE A 476 11.43 -34.22 4.43
C ILE A 476 12.84 -33.77 4.79
N ALA A 477 13.46 -34.49 5.73
CA ALA A 477 14.90 -34.48 5.86
C ALA A 477 15.45 -35.00 4.54
N ALA A 478 16.22 -34.17 3.84
CA ALA A 478 16.90 -34.57 2.61
C ALA A 478 17.96 -35.61 2.96
N THR A 479 17.63 -36.88 2.76
CA THR A 479 18.62 -37.95 2.64
C THR A 479 19.32 -37.76 1.30
N VAL A 480 20.60 -37.39 1.35
CA VAL A 480 21.51 -37.24 0.22
C VAL A 480 21.65 -38.58 -0.50
N PRO A 481 21.35 -38.69 -1.81
CA PRO A 481 21.84 -39.81 -2.61
C PRO A 481 23.26 -39.51 -3.14
N PRO A 482 24.07 -40.54 -3.40
CA PRO A 482 25.49 -40.40 -3.69
C PRO A 482 25.73 -39.78 -5.06
N VAL A 483 26.85 -39.05 -5.10
CA VAL A 483 27.45 -38.38 -6.25
C VAL A 483 27.80 -39.41 -7.33
N GLU A 484 27.29 -39.20 -8.55
CA GLU A 484 27.94 -39.66 -9.78
C GLU A 484 28.28 -38.44 -10.63
N ASP A 485 29.55 -38.36 -10.99
CA ASP A 485 30.20 -37.31 -11.75
C ASP A 485 29.67 -37.21 -13.18
N ALA A 486 29.30 -35.99 -13.58
CA ALA A 486 29.37 -35.59 -14.98
C ALA A 486 29.70 -34.09 -15.07
N THR A 487 30.95 -33.83 -15.42
CA THR A 487 31.54 -32.56 -15.81
C THR A 487 30.74 -31.86 -16.90
N ALA A 488 30.24 -30.65 -16.62
CA ALA A 488 29.98 -29.63 -17.64
C ALA A 488 30.14 -28.23 -17.01
N ALA A 489 30.83 -27.37 -17.74
CA ALA A 489 31.35 -26.09 -17.30
C ALA A 489 30.27 -25.11 -16.78
N LYS A 490 30.63 -24.40 -15.70
CA LYS A 490 29.92 -23.22 -15.21
C LYS A 490 30.03 -22.09 -16.23
N GLU A 491 28.88 -21.57 -16.65
CA GLU A 491 28.74 -20.21 -17.17
C GLU A 491 27.86 -19.46 -16.16
N ASP A 492 28.40 -18.40 -15.59
CA ASP A 492 27.78 -17.59 -14.53
C ASP A 492 26.55 -16.85 -15.07
N ASP A 493 25.36 -17.33 -14.72
CA ASP A 493 24.08 -16.76 -15.13
C ASP A 493 23.71 -15.54 -14.25
N TRP A 494 24.31 -14.39 -14.58
CA TRP A 494 23.84 -13.09 -14.11
C TRP A 494 22.62 -12.64 -14.93
N SER A 495 21.42 -13.09 -14.57
CA SER A 495 20.19 -12.63 -15.23
C SER A 495 18.93 -12.44 -14.35
N PRO A 496 18.96 -11.73 -13.19
CA PRO A 496 17.73 -11.46 -12.43
C PRO A 496 16.75 -10.54 -13.19
N ILE A 497 17.25 -9.69 -14.09
CA ILE A 497 16.44 -8.64 -14.76
C ILE A 497 15.45 -9.23 -15.79
N TRP A 498 15.76 -10.36 -16.41
CA TRP A 498 14.92 -10.92 -17.48
C TRP A 498 13.64 -11.60 -16.96
N GLN A 499 13.57 -11.94 -15.67
CA GLN A 499 12.35 -12.46 -15.03
C GLN A 499 11.26 -11.39 -14.81
N PHE A 500 11.57 -10.10 -15.02
CA PHE A 500 10.63 -8.99 -14.81
C PHE A 500 9.94 -8.48 -16.09
N LEU A 501 10.27 -9.02 -17.25
CA LEU A 501 9.48 -8.76 -18.46
C LEU A 501 8.19 -9.58 -18.40
N PRO A 502 7.03 -9.00 -18.77
CA PRO A 502 5.77 -9.71 -18.73
C PRO A 502 5.91 -11.02 -19.49
N SER A 503 5.68 -12.14 -18.81
CA SER A 503 5.59 -13.45 -19.42
C SER A 503 4.39 -13.43 -20.35
N GLY A 504 4.64 -12.99 -21.60
CA GLY A 504 3.67 -13.04 -22.67
C GLY A 504 3.17 -14.46 -22.78
N GLU A 505 1.85 -14.60 -22.66
CA GLU A 505 1.08 -15.81 -22.91
C GLU A 505 1.71 -16.59 -24.06
N LYS A 506 2.03 -17.87 -23.80
CA LYS A 506 2.74 -18.78 -24.71
C LYS A 506 1.89 -19.08 -25.94
N ASN A 507 1.76 -18.11 -26.83
CA ASN A 507 1.15 -18.27 -28.14
C ASN A 507 2.28 -18.43 -29.15
N HIS A 508 2.44 -19.62 -29.73
CA HIS A 508 3.57 -19.95 -30.61
C HIS A 508 3.74 -19.02 -31.82
N LYS A 509 2.69 -18.24 -32.17
CA LYS A 509 2.72 -17.24 -33.25
C LYS A 509 3.36 -15.90 -32.88
N THR A 510 3.46 -15.52 -31.60
CA THR A 510 4.01 -14.20 -31.18
C THR A 510 5.53 -14.18 -31.03
N LYS A 511 6.17 -15.35 -30.91
CA LYS A 511 7.64 -15.47 -30.77
C LYS A 511 8.39 -14.99 -32.01
N SER A 512 7.84 -15.24 -33.20
CA SER A 512 8.39 -14.77 -34.49
C SER A 512 8.31 -13.25 -34.63
N THR A 513 7.21 -12.65 -34.18
CA THR A 513 7.00 -11.19 -34.25
C THR A 513 7.93 -10.44 -33.30
N TYR A 514 8.16 -10.98 -32.10
CA TYR A 514 9.08 -10.37 -31.12
C TYR A 514 10.53 -10.40 -31.60
N GLN A 515 10.99 -11.50 -32.21
CA GLN A 515 12.32 -11.56 -32.81
C GLN A 515 12.49 -10.55 -33.96
N GLY A 516 11.46 -10.38 -34.80
CA GLY A 516 11.47 -9.35 -35.84
C GLY A 516 11.58 -7.92 -35.29
N ILE A 517 10.84 -7.61 -34.22
CA ILE A 517 10.87 -6.28 -33.58
C ILE A 517 12.23 -6.02 -32.92
N VAL A 518 12.81 -7.02 -32.23
CA VAL A 518 14.13 -6.88 -31.58
C VAL A 518 15.22 -6.67 -32.62
N VAL A 519 15.22 -7.42 -33.73
CA VAL A 519 16.19 -7.23 -34.82
C VAL A 519 16.05 -5.84 -35.45
N MET A 520 14.83 -5.37 -35.69
CA MET A 520 14.60 -4.02 -36.22
C MET A 520 15.05 -2.92 -35.26
N LEU A 521 14.87 -3.10 -33.95
CA LEU A 521 15.37 -2.17 -32.93
C LEU A 521 16.90 -2.17 -32.86
N CYS A 522 17.56 -3.33 -32.96
CA CYS A 522 19.02 -3.42 -32.99
C CYS A 522 19.60 -2.75 -34.24
N ILE A 523 18.98 -2.93 -35.41
CA ILE A 523 19.39 -2.27 -36.66
C ILE A 523 19.18 -0.75 -36.54
N GLY A 524 18.03 -0.31 -36.01
CA GLY A 524 17.74 1.11 -35.79
C GLY A 524 18.72 1.77 -34.81
N PHE A 525 19.06 1.10 -33.71
CA PHE A 525 20.01 1.59 -32.73
C PHE A 525 21.44 1.63 -33.28
N GLY A 526 21.84 0.63 -34.07
CA GLY A 526 23.11 0.62 -34.79
C GLY A 526 23.25 1.81 -35.77
N PHE A 527 22.19 2.10 -36.52
CA PHE A 527 22.15 3.26 -37.42
C PHE A 527 22.26 4.59 -36.66
N LEU A 528 21.62 4.69 -35.48
CA LEU A 528 21.66 5.89 -34.65
C LEU A 528 23.06 6.14 -34.09
N ILE A 529 23.75 5.09 -33.61
CA ILE A 529 25.15 5.18 -33.19
C ILE A 529 26.05 5.59 -34.37
N PHE A 530 25.86 4.98 -35.54
CA PHE A 530 26.61 5.33 -36.75
C PHE A 530 26.45 6.81 -37.13
N MET A 531 25.22 7.35 -37.04
CA MET A 531 24.94 8.77 -37.30
C MET A 531 25.61 9.69 -36.27
N ILE A 532 25.62 9.33 -34.97
CA ILE A 532 26.30 10.10 -33.93
C ILE A 532 27.82 10.13 -34.18
N VAL A 533 28.42 8.98 -34.51
CA VAL A 533 29.85 8.89 -34.82
C VAL A 533 30.19 9.72 -36.06
N SER A 534 29.39 9.60 -37.12
CA SER A 534 29.56 10.37 -38.36
C SER A 534 29.47 11.88 -38.12
N MET A 535 28.49 12.32 -37.32
CA MET A 535 28.37 13.73 -36.90
C MET A 535 29.57 14.20 -36.08
N ARG A 536 30.12 13.36 -35.19
CA ARG A 536 31.33 13.69 -34.43
C ARG A 536 32.57 13.83 -35.32
N ILE A 537 32.69 12.96 -36.33
CA ILE A 537 33.78 13.02 -37.32
C ILE A 537 33.66 14.31 -38.14
N LEU A 538 32.47 14.61 -38.69
CA LEU A 538 32.19 15.85 -39.40
C LEU A 538 32.49 17.09 -38.54
N TYR A 539 32.03 17.10 -37.29
CA TYR A 539 32.30 18.19 -36.34
C TYR A 539 33.80 18.41 -36.13
N ASN A 540 34.58 17.34 -35.95
CA ASN A 540 36.03 17.44 -35.79
C ASN A 540 36.74 17.94 -37.06
N VAL A 541 36.29 17.53 -38.24
CA VAL A 541 36.80 18.03 -39.53
C VAL A 541 36.54 19.53 -39.69
N PHE A 542 35.34 20.01 -39.34
CA PHE A 542 35.01 21.44 -39.39
C PHE A 542 35.75 22.27 -38.34
N LYS A 543 35.93 21.73 -37.12
CA LYS A 543 36.69 22.38 -36.06
C LYS A 543 38.18 22.56 -36.42
N PHE A 544 38.78 21.61 -37.13
CA PHE A 544 40.16 21.74 -37.63
C PHE A 544 40.32 22.81 -38.71
N LYS A 545 39.25 23.11 -39.47
CA LYS A 545 39.29 24.14 -40.52
C LYS A 545 39.20 25.57 -39.97
N GLN A 546 38.59 25.77 -38.79
CA GLN A 546 38.54 27.08 -38.12
C GLN A 546 39.81 27.41 -37.30
N GLY A 547 40.61 26.41 -36.91
CA GLY A 547 41.81 26.63 -36.10
C GLY A 547 42.99 27.28 -36.83
N ASN A 548 43.00 27.29 -38.18
CA ASN A 548 44.11 27.87 -38.95
C ASN A 548 43.99 29.38 -39.18
N ASP A 549 42.80 29.97 -39.08
CA ASP A 549 42.62 31.41 -39.39
C ASP A 549 42.80 32.32 -38.17
N GLU A 550 42.66 31.82 -36.94
CA GLU A 550 42.78 32.65 -35.72
C GLU A 550 44.22 32.84 -35.20
N SER A 551 45.21 32.10 -35.71
CA SER A 551 46.59 32.20 -35.22
C SER A 551 47.35 33.45 -35.73
N SER A 552 46.83 34.17 -36.73
CA SER A 552 47.49 35.35 -37.30
C SER A 552 47.10 36.69 -36.64
N SER A 553 45.97 36.77 -35.91
CA SER A 553 45.45 38.05 -35.40
C SER A 553 45.89 38.41 -33.97
N LYS A 554 46.34 37.44 -33.16
CA LYS A 554 46.74 37.68 -31.77
C LYS A 554 48.16 38.26 -31.58
N ARG A 555 48.99 38.31 -32.63
CA ARG A 555 50.35 38.87 -32.54
C ARG A 555 50.42 40.39 -32.70
N ARG A 556 49.31 41.06 -33.06
CA ARG A 556 49.29 42.50 -33.37
C ARG A 556 48.76 43.43 -32.27
N LYS A 557 48.26 42.92 -31.13
CA LYS A 557 47.69 43.74 -30.03
C LYS A 557 48.55 43.88 -28.77
N ARG A 558 49.82 43.45 -28.80
CA ARG A 558 50.74 43.52 -27.65
C ARG A 558 51.77 44.65 -27.69
N MET A 559 51.70 45.56 -28.67
CA MET A 559 52.56 46.74 -28.77
C MET A 559 51.71 48.01 -28.84
N GLU A 560 50.98 48.35 -27.77
CA GLU A 560 50.50 49.73 -27.55
C GLU A 560 49.85 49.82 -26.16
N LYS A 561 50.68 50.02 -25.14
CA LYS A 561 50.37 50.77 -23.91
C LYS A 561 51.53 50.65 -22.93
N ALA A 562 52.59 51.38 -23.25
CA ALA A 562 53.58 51.82 -22.29
C ALA A 562 53.53 53.35 -22.29
N ASN A 563 53.06 53.96 -21.18
CA ASN A 563 53.70 55.13 -20.56
C ASN A 563 52.89 55.75 -19.40
N LYS A 564 53.56 55.79 -18.23
CA LYS A 564 53.60 56.83 -17.18
C LYS A 564 52.42 56.94 -16.15
N PRO A 565 52.64 57.57 -14.97
CA PRO A 565 53.72 57.32 -14.00
C PRO A 565 53.24 57.29 -12.52
N ARG A 566 54.16 56.81 -11.66
CA ARG A 566 54.23 56.89 -10.19
C ARG A 566 53.65 58.18 -9.54
N ARG A 567 52.89 58.03 -8.45
CA ARG A 567 52.99 58.90 -7.27
C ARG A 567 52.75 58.12 -5.97
N THR A 568 53.59 58.46 -5.01
CA THR A 568 53.79 57.96 -3.65
C THR A 568 52.75 58.51 -2.66
N GLY A 569 52.54 57.80 -1.55
CA GLY A 569 51.78 58.31 -0.41
C GLY A 569 51.51 57.24 0.66
N SER A 570 52.50 56.97 1.50
CA SER A 570 52.32 56.33 2.81
C SER A 570 51.48 57.20 3.75
N VAL A 571 50.71 56.62 4.67
CA VAL A 571 50.74 56.93 6.13
C VAL A 571 49.91 55.89 6.90
N THR A 572 50.55 55.39 7.95
CA THR A 572 50.15 54.51 9.06
C THR A 572 49.24 55.18 10.11
N SER A 573 48.41 54.40 10.83
CA SER A 573 48.00 54.56 12.25
C SER A 573 46.71 53.76 12.53
N ARG A 574 46.64 52.61 13.22
CA ARG A 574 46.74 52.29 14.67
C ARG A 574 45.92 53.14 15.67
N ARG A 575 44.82 52.57 16.19
CA ARG A 575 44.35 52.51 17.62
C ARG A 575 42.94 51.89 17.64
N LEU A 576 42.59 50.80 18.33
CA LEU A 576 42.59 50.43 19.76
C LEU A 576 41.76 51.33 20.70
N SER A 577 40.58 50.84 21.11
CA SER A 577 40.02 50.77 22.49
C SER A 577 38.56 50.30 22.38
N ARG A 578 38.09 49.19 23.00
CA ARG A 578 37.88 48.81 24.42
C ARG A 578 36.76 49.59 25.14
N VAL A 579 36.12 48.87 26.08
CA VAL A 579 35.15 49.25 27.15
C VAL A 579 33.69 49.10 26.68
N SER A 580 32.85 48.14 27.08
CA SER A 580 32.56 47.33 28.29
C SER A 580 31.29 47.77 29.01
N SER A 581 30.60 46.76 29.57
CA SER A 581 29.68 46.79 30.73
C SER A 581 28.20 47.03 30.41
N ILE A 582 27.19 46.55 31.14
CA ILE A 582 27.00 45.61 32.27
C ILE A 582 25.46 45.52 32.48
N ILE A 583 24.96 44.33 32.85
CA ILE A 583 23.81 44.00 33.73
C ILE A 583 22.46 44.73 33.56
N SER A 584 21.37 43.97 33.37
CA SER A 584 20.20 44.06 34.27
C SER A 584 19.31 42.81 34.20
N THR A 585 19.11 42.26 35.39
CA THR A 585 18.21 41.17 35.79
C THR A 585 16.76 41.63 35.97
N ARG A 586 15.84 40.64 35.93
CA ARG A 586 14.76 40.38 36.92
C ARG A 586 13.29 40.63 36.53
N SER A 587 12.55 39.51 36.50
CA SER A 587 11.22 39.18 37.08
C SER A 587 10.01 40.08 36.86
N ARG A 588 8.89 39.49 36.38
CA ARG A 588 7.90 38.79 37.21
C ARG A 588 7.07 37.84 36.34
#